data_AF-A0A7S3EDP7-F1
#
_entry.id   AF-A0A7S3EDP7-F1
#
_cell.length_a   1.000
_cell.length_b   1.000
_cell.length_c   1.000
_cell.angle_alpha   90.00
_cell.angle_beta   90.00
_cell.angle_gamma   90.00
#
_symmetry.space_group_name_H-M   'P 1'
#
loop_
_entity.id
_entity.type
_entity.pdbx_description
1 polymer ?
#
loop_
_entity_poly.entity_id
_entity_poly.type
_entity_poly.pdbx_seq_one_letter_code
_entity_poly.pdbx_strand_id
1 'polypeptide(L)'
;DDLLELLEILDPNKEPGRITLITRVGAGKVWDPLPRHIETIKEEGRNVLWVCDAMHGNTESSPSGYKTRRFENVLSEVKEFFEVHKAMGTYPGGIHLEMTGQNVT
;
A
#
# COMPACT_ATOMS: atom_id res chain seq x y z
N ASP A 1 -15.90 -6.29 2.49
CA ASP A 1 -16.80 -6.93 1.52
C ASP A 1 -16.23 -6.84 0.12
N ASP A 2 -16.09 -5.64 -0.45
CA ASP A 2 -15.56 -5.45 -1.82
C ASP A 2 -14.20 -6.12 -2.09
N LEU A 3 -13.26 -6.07 -1.13
CA LEU A 3 -11.95 -6.73 -1.25
C LEU A 3 -12.10 -8.23 -1.50
N LEU A 4 -13.01 -8.90 -0.79
CA LEU A 4 -13.20 -10.34 -0.91
C LEU A 4 -13.87 -10.70 -2.22
N GLU A 5 -14.90 -9.94 -2.62
CA GLU A 5 -15.57 -10.13 -3.92
C GLU A 5 -14.58 -10.04 -5.08
N LEU A 6 -13.70 -9.04 -5.07
CA LEU A 6 -12.65 -8.92 -6.08
C LEU A 6 -11.65 -10.09 -6.05
N LEU A 7 -11.29 -10.59 -4.87
CA LEU A 7 -10.36 -11.72 -4.75
C LEU A 7 -10.97 -13.04 -5.20
N GLU A 8 -12.27 -13.25 -5.00
CA GLU A 8 -12.98 -14.41 -5.57
C GLU A 8 -12.97 -14.37 -7.10
N ILE A 9 -13.11 -13.18 -7.70
CA ILE A 9 -13.09 -13.02 -9.16
C ILE A 9 -11.67 -13.18 -9.72
N LEU A 10 -10.68 -12.54 -9.09
CA LEU A 10 -9.33 -12.42 -9.63
C LEU A 10 -8.43 -13.62 -9.32
N ASP A 11 -8.68 -14.30 -8.20
CA ASP A 11 -7.90 -15.44 -7.70
C ASP A 11 -8.80 -16.44 -6.96
N PRO A 12 -9.74 -17.11 -7.67
CA PRO A 12 -10.64 -18.10 -7.08
C PRO A 12 -9.88 -19.31 -6.49
N ASN A 13 -8.68 -19.59 -7.00
CA ASN A 13 -7.86 -20.73 -6.61
C ASN A 13 -6.90 -20.42 -5.44
N LYS A 14 -6.87 -19.18 -4.95
CA LYS A 14 -5.97 -18.72 -3.87
C LYS A 14 -4.48 -18.99 -4.18
N GLU A 15 -4.08 -18.80 -5.44
CA GLU A 15 -2.75 -19.08 -5.94
C GLU A 15 -1.70 -18.14 -5.30
N PRO A 16 -0.70 -18.65 -4.56
CA PRO A 16 0.29 -17.80 -3.91
C PRO A 16 1.03 -16.88 -4.88
N GLY A 17 1.01 -15.57 -4.59
CA GLY A 17 1.68 -14.55 -5.40
C GLY A 17 0.92 -14.13 -6.66
N ARG A 18 -0.26 -14.71 -6.95
CA ARG A 18 -1.12 -14.29 -8.08
C ARG A 18 -1.62 -12.86 -7.92
N ILE A 19 -2.02 -12.50 -6.70
CA ILE A 19 -2.54 -11.16 -6.37
C ILE A 19 -1.49 -10.35 -5.62
N THR A 20 -1.33 -9.11 -6.07
CA THR A 20 -0.62 -8.07 -5.32
C THR A 20 -1.62 -7.02 -4.85
N LEU A 21 -1.70 -6.80 -3.55
CA LEU A 21 -2.48 -5.72 -2.95
C LEU A 21 -1.57 -4.51 -2.72
N ILE A 22 -1.90 -3.41 -3.40
CA ILE A 22 -1.14 -2.17 -3.35
C ILE A 22 -1.82 -1.19 -2.39
N THR A 23 -1.18 -0.90 -1.25
CA THR A 23 -1.67 0.04 -0.24
C THR A 23 -1.22 1.45 -0.58
N ARG A 24 -2.16 2.40 -0.67
CA ARG A 24 -1.94 3.81 -1.06
C ARG A 24 -2.88 4.75 -0.30
N VAL A 25 -2.65 4.92 0.99
CA VAL A 25 -3.60 5.58 1.89
C VAL A 25 -3.14 6.96 2.34
N GLY A 26 -1.84 7.24 2.26
CA GLY A 26 -1.22 8.47 2.75
C GLY A 26 -0.58 8.31 4.13
N ALA A 27 0.44 9.11 4.39
CA ALA A 27 1.14 9.18 5.67
C ALA A 27 0.18 9.48 6.83
N GLY A 28 0.41 8.86 7.99
CA GLY A 28 -0.40 8.98 9.18
C GLY A 28 -1.72 8.20 9.15
N LYS A 29 -2.00 7.48 8.06
CA LYS A 29 -3.26 6.74 7.87
C LYS A 29 -3.08 5.25 7.73
N VAL A 30 -1.86 4.73 7.56
CA VAL A 30 -1.62 3.30 7.26
C VAL A 30 -2.15 2.37 8.35
N TRP A 31 -1.99 2.77 9.61
CA TRP A 31 -2.43 1.99 10.77
C TRP A 31 -3.94 1.80 10.89
N ASP A 32 -4.75 2.59 10.17
CA ASP A 32 -6.21 2.50 10.26
C ASP A 32 -6.77 1.36 9.37
N PRO A 33 -6.58 1.35 8.03
CA PRO A 33 -7.15 0.31 7.19
C PRO A 33 -6.28 -0.94 7.05
N LEU A 34 -4.94 -0.83 7.09
CA LEU A 34 -4.06 -1.93 6.70
C LEU A 34 -4.13 -3.14 7.65
N PRO A 35 -4.12 -2.99 8.99
CA PRO A 35 -4.25 -4.14 9.89
C PRO A 35 -5.52 -4.95 9.63
N ARG A 36 -6.66 -4.28 9.46
CA ARG A 36 -7.94 -4.92 9.15
C ARG A 36 -7.88 -5.70 7.84
N HIS A 37 -7.30 -5.13 6.79
CA HIS A 37 -7.15 -5.84 5.52
C HIS A 37 -6.22 -7.05 5.66
N ILE A 38 -5.13 -6.95 6.42
CA ILE A 38 -4.23 -8.07 6.67
C ILE A 38 -4.97 -9.20 7.40
N GLU A 39 -5.75 -8.89 8.43
CA GLU A 39 -6.56 -9.87 9.18
C GLU A 39 -7.55 -10.58 8.25
N THR A 40 -8.33 -9.82 7.47
CA THR A 40 -9.27 -10.38 6.50
C THR A 40 -8.60 -11.34 5.52
N ILE A 41 -7.43 -10.98 4.97
CA ILE A 41 -6.69 -11.86 4.05
C ILE A 41 -6.19 -13.14 4.74
N LYS A 42 -5.73 -13.04 5.99
CA LYS A 42 -5.30 -14.20 6.78
C LYS A 42 -6.46 -15.14 7.09
N GLU A 43 -7.60 -14.59 7.50
CA GLU A 43 -8.82 -15.35 7.80
C GLU A 43 -9.31 -16.11 6.57
N GLU A 44 -9.20 -15.50 5.39
CA GLU A 44 -9.52 -16.14 4.12
C GLU A 44 -8.46 -17.14 3.62
N GLY A 45 -7.33 -17.29 4.32
CA GLY A 45 -6.25 -18.18 3.93
C GLY A 45 -5.64 -17.84 2.56
N ARG A 46 -5.62 -16.56 2.19
CA ARG A 46 -5.11 -16.07 0.90
C ARG A 46 -3.64 -15.65 1.00
N ASN A 47 -2.83 -16.02 0.01
CA ASN A 47 -1.40 -15.71 -0.05
C ASN A 47 -1.13 -14.61 -1.08
N VAL A 48 -1.40 -13.37 -0.68
CA VAL A 48 -1.18 -12.17 -1.52
C VAL A 48 0.20 -11.55 -1.28
N LEU A 49 0.70 -10.80 -2.26
CA LEU A 49 1.85 -9.93 -2.08
C LEU A 49 1.38 -8.53 -1.62
N TRP A 50 1.95 -8.02 -0.53
CA TRP A 50 1.66 -6.67 -0.06
C TRP A 50 2.69 -5.68 -0.62
N VAL A 51 2.22 -4.60 -1.24
CA VAL A 51 3.08 -3.55 -1.78
C VAL A 51 2.61 -2.19 -1.29
N CYS A 52 3.56 -1.30 -0.96
CA CYS A 52 3.28 0.08 -0.60
C CYS A 52 3.45 1.02 -1.80
N ASP A 53 2.38 1.73 -2.17
CA ASP A 53 2.41 2.91 -3.06
C ASP A 53 2.26 4.17 -2.20
N ALA A 54 3.40 4.68 -1.75
CA ALA A 54 3.48 5.89 -0.94
C ALA A 54 3.38 7.19 -1.78
N MET A 55 3.06 7.10 -3.07
CA MET A 55 3.00 8.26 -3.95
C MET A 55 1.60 8.86 -3.94
N HIS A 56 0.61 8.04 -4.30
CA HIS A 56 -0.70 8.57 -4.66
C HIS A 56 -1.53 9.07 -3.48
N GLY A 57 -1.39 8.46 -2.31
CA GLY A 57 -2.06 8.90 -1.08
C GLY A 57 -1.54 10.23 -0.52
N ASN A 58 -0.35 10.67 -0.95
CA ASN A 58 0.37 11.84 -0.41
C ASN A 58 0.37 13.05 -1.35
N THR A 59 -0.52 13.09 -2.34
CA THR A 59 -0.58 14.21 -3.29
C THR A 59 -1.21 15.45 -2.63
N GLU A 60 -0.51 16.57 -2.68
CA GLU A 60 -0.96 17.87 -2.17
C GLU A 60 -0.85 18.98 -3.24
N SER A 61 -1.62 20.05 -3.08
CA SER A 61 -1.50 21.24 -3.93
C SER A 61 -0.57 22.25 -3.26
N SER A 62 0.47 22.66 -3.99
CA SER A 62 1.35 23.76 -3.58
C SER A 62 0.62 25.12 -3.63
N PRO A 63 1.14 26.17 -2.96
CA PRO A 63 0.58 27.52 -3.06
C PRO A 63 0.52 28.08 -4.49
N SER A 64 1.40 27.59 -5.38
CA SER A 64 1.41 27.95 -6.81
C SER A 64 0.44 27.12 -7.66
N GLY A 65 -0.32 26.20 -7.06
CA GLY A 65 -1.34 25.38 -7.74
C GLY A 65 -0.81 24.09 -8.37
N TYR A 66 0.50 23.83 -8.32
CA TYR A 66 1.07 22.57 -8.79
C TYR A 66 0.79 21.44 -7.81
N LYS A 67 0.41 20.27 -8.33
CA LYS A 67 0.33 19.03 -7.55
C LYS A 67 1.74 18.54 -7.27
N THR A 68 2.04 18.33 -5.99
CA THR A 68 3.33 17.84 -5.51
C THR A 68 3.12 16.81 -4.40
N ARG A 69 4.20 16.20 -3.95
CA ARG A 69 4.23 15.23 -2.85
C ARG A 69 5.44 15.54 -2.00
N ARG A 70 5.25 15.71 -0.70
CA ARG A 70 6.37 15.90 0.24
C ARG A 70 7.12 14.59 0.40
N PHE A 71 8.44 14.64 0.24
CA PHE A 71 9.28 13.47 0.39
C PHE A 71 9.16 12.83 1.78
N GLU A 72 9.00 13.65 2.82
CA GLU A 72 8.81 13.19 4.19
C GLU A 72 7.55 12.36 4.36
N ASN A 73 6.46 12.72 3.67
CA ASN A 73 5.20 11.97 3.71
C ASN A 73 5.36 10.64 2.98
N VAL A 74 5.99 10.65 1.79
CA VAL A 74 6.30 9.42 1.04
C VAL A 74 7.12 8.45 1.90
N LEU A 75 8.19 8.93 2.53
CA LEU A 75 9.03 8.13 3.41
C LEU A 75 8.27 7.62 4.65
N SER A 76 7.41 8.47 5.23
CA SER A 76 6.64 8.11 6.43
C SER A 76 5.63 7.00 6.14
N GLU A 77 4.90 7.06 5.03
CA GLU A 77 3.97 5.98 4.64
C GLU A 77 4.70 4.65 4.42
N VAL A 78 5.89 4.66 3.80
CA VAL A 78 6.71 3.44 3.67
C VAL A 78 7.10 2.90 5.05
N LYS A 79 7.53 3.75 5.98
CA LYS A 79 7.88 3.32 7.35
C LYS A 79 6.70 2.70 8.07
N GLU A 80 5.55 3.39 8.08
CA GLU A 80 4.32 2.91 8.71
C GLU A 80 3.88 1.56 8.13
N PHE A 81 3.97 1.39 6.80
CA PHE A 81 3.68 0.10 6.14
C PHE A 81 4.55 -1.04 6.68
N PHE A 82 5.86 -0.83 6.80
CA PHE A 82 6.76 -1.83 7.37
C PHE A 82 6.49 -2.08 8.86
N GLU A 83 6.17 -1.03 9.63
CA GLU A 83 5.82 -1.15 11.05
C GLU A 83 4.55 -1.96 11.28
N VAL A 84 3.49 -1.73 10.48
CA VAL A 84 2.27 -2.53 10.52
C VAL A 84 2.57 -3.99 10.20
N HIS A 85 3.29 -4.27 9.11
CA HIS A 85 3.65 -5.65 8.75
C HIS A 85 4.46 -6.35 9.84
N LYS A 86 5.41 -5.64 10.45
CA LYS A 86 6.19 -6.15 11.59
C LYS A 86 5.29 -6.47 12.79
N ALA A 87 4.37 -5.58 13.15
CA ALA A 87 3.45 -5.79 14.26
C ALA A 87 2.46 -6.94 14.02
N MET A 88 2.00 -7.09 12.78
CA MET A 88 1.07 -8.13 12.35
C MET A 88 1.75 -9.47 12.03
N GLY A 89 3.08 -9.55 12.09
CA GLY A 89 3.84 -10.76 11.75
C GLY A 89 3.65 -11.19 10.29
N THR A 90 3.58 -10.23 9.37
CA THR A 90 3.44 -10.48 7.92
C THR A 90 4.62 -9.89 7.14
N TYR A 91 4.75 -10.32 5.87
CA TYR A 91 5.88 -9.92 5.02
C TYR A 91 5.54 -8.66 4.19
N PRO A 92 6.28 -7.54 4.36
CA PRO A 92 6.15 -6.37 3.50
C PRO A 92 6.81 -6.63 2.14
N GLY A 93 6.00 -6.97 1.14
CA GLY A 93 6.44 -7.56 -0.12
C GLY A 93 7.18 -6.63 -1.09
N GLY A 94 6.95 -5.32 -1.02
CA GLY A 94 7.67 -4.37 -1.88
C GLY A 94 7.13 -2.95 -1.83
N ILE A 95 7.67 -2.12 -2.73
CA ILE A 95 7.29 -0.70 -2.92
C ILE A 95 6.99 -0.43 -4.39
N HIS A 96 6.02 0.44 -4.65
CA HIS A 96 5.64 0.94 -5.97
C HIS A 96 5.83 2.47 -5.96
N LEU A 97 6.80 2.95 -6.73
CA LEU A 97 7.14 4.37 -6.79
C LEU A 97 7.02 4.90 -8.22
N GLU A 98 6.63 6.18 -8.33
CA GLU A 98 6.71 6.95 -9.56
C GLU A 98 8.01 7.75 -9.53
N MET A 99 8.93 7.47 -10.46
CA MET A 99 10.22 8.15 -10.52
C MET A 99 10.69 8.36 -11.95
N THR A 100 11.58 9.35 -12.12
CA THR A 100 12.30 9.62 -13.37
C THR A 100 13.79 9.79 -13.06
N GLY A 101 14.65 9.39 -14.00
CA GLY A 101 16.10 9.61 -13.91
C GLY A 101 16.54 11.04 -14.28
N GLN A 102 15.59 11.92 -14.61
CA GLN A 102 15.86 13.32 -14.91
C GLN A 102 15.98 14.15 -13.63
N ASN A 103 16.77 15.22 -13.70
CA ASN A 103 16.87 16.19 -12.60
C ASN A 103 15.64 17.11 -12.60
N VAL A 104 14.61 16.70 -11.86
CA VAL A 104 13.35 17.42 -11.69
C VAL A 104 13.29 18.13 -10.33
N THR A 105 12.28 18.96 -10.13
CA THR A 105 12.05 19.75 -8.90
C THR A 105 10.71 19.40 -8.27
#